data_AF-A0AA86U5J5-F1
#
_entry.id   AF-A0AA86U5J5-F1
#
_cell.length_a   1.000
_cell.length_b   1.000
_cell.length_c   1.000
_cell.angle_alpha   90.00
_cell.angle_beta   90.00
_cell.angle_gamma   90.00
#
_symmetry.space_group_name_H-M   'P 1'
#
loop_
_entity.id
_entity.type
_entity.pdbx_description
1 polymer ?
#
loop_
_entity_poly.entity_id
_entity_poly.type
_entity_poly.pdbx_seq_one_letter_code
_entity_poly.pdbx_strand_id
1 'polypeptide(L)'
;MLKLNVRHSLLKTQFLEIRFAPESTIEEVKDKLHRMTGTPPHFQELVLIKSNSQQILGPDRATLGDFFAETGDEISLTDRNPHSLFGPAFQEAKKNYVAPVADEAKYLQLEGSVYQQIEWKLKNDKAFRDHYYAKIKERQDVQMKEFELAAKTKVGDRCQIVGKRRGTIKFIGDIKDKGQGIYVGIQLDEPLGDCEGDGFFECPRKFGTFFNISEVEIGDFPELAFDDESDSEL
;
A
#
# COMPACT_ATOMS: atom_id res chain seq x y z
N MET A 1 -32.26 8.32 -12.83
CA MET A 1 -31.00 7.59 -13.13
C MET A 1 -31.27 6.11 -13.07
N LEU A 2 -30.91 5.38 -14.11
CA LEU A 2 -30.99 3.92 -14.20
C LEU A 2 -29.75 3.31 -13.53
N LYS A 3 -29.91 2.24 -12.75
CA LYS A 3 -28.77 1.44 -12.28
C LYS A 3 -28.76 0.13 -13.04
N LEU A 4 -27.74 -0.09 -13.86
CA LEU A 4 -27.62 -1.25 -14.73
C LEU A 4 -26.40 -2.08 -14.32
N ASN A 5 -26.53 -3.39 -14.39
CA ASN A 5 -25.40 -4.30 -14.20
C ASN A 5 -24.70 -4.47 -15.54
N VAL A 6 -23.37 -4.61 -15.53
CA VAL A 6 -22.60 -4.76 -16.76
C VAL A 6 -21.65 -5.93 -16.64
N ARG A 7 -21.76 -6.82 -17.61
CA ARG A 7 -20.92 -8.01 -17.74
C ARG A 7 -20.09 -7.89 -19.01
N HIS A 8 -18.81 -8.21 -18.90
CA HIS A 8 -17.88 -8.22 -20.02
C HIS A 8 -17.56 -9.65 -20.42
N SER A 9 -17.47 -9.95 -21.72
CA SER A 9 -17.17 -11.31 -22.21
C SER A 9 -15.80 -11.84 -21.78
N LEU A 10 -14.79 -10.96 -21.72
CA LEU A 10 -13.40 -11.33 -21.41
C LEU A 10 -12.97 -11.11 -19.94
N LEU A 11 -13.71 -10.31 -19.17
CA LEU A 11 -13.34 -10.02 -17.78
C LEU A 11 -14.15 -10.92 -16.83
N LYS A 12 -13.49 -11.40 -15.78
CA LYS A 12 -14.18 -12.13 -14.70
C LYS A 12 -14.99 -11.21 -13.78
N THR A 13 -14.61 -9.93 -13.74
CA THR A 13 -15.25 -8.92 -12.90
C THR A 13 -16.59 -8.51 -13.53
N GLN A 14 -17.65 -8.55 -12.72
CA GLN A 14 -18.94 -7.94 -13.04
C GLN A 14 -19.01 -6.55 -12.41
N PHE A 15 -19.56 -5.60 -13.14
CA PHE A 15 -19.75 -4.23 -12.66
C PHE A 15 -21.22 -4.06 -12.29
N LEU A 16 -21.50 -3.87 -11.00
CA LEU A 16 -22.86 -3.80 -10.48
C LEU A 16 -23.31 -2.35 -10.30
N GLU A 17 -24.60 -2.10 -10.52
CA GLU A 17 -25.25 -0.81 -10.30
C GLU A 17 -24.57 0.41 -10.97
N ILE A 18 -24.08 0.26 -12.21
CA ILE A 18 -23.56 1.41 -12.96
C ILE A 18 -24.72 2.37 -13.27
N ARG A 19 -24.54 3.64 -12.88
CA ARG A 19 -25.56 4.67 -13.07
C ARG A 19 -25.52 5.25 -14.48
N PHE A 20 -26.65 5.22 -15.18
CA PHE A 20 -26.83 5.88 -16.47
C PHE A 20 -28.03 6.83 -16.43
N ALA A 21 -28.01 7.88 -17.25
CA ALA A 21 -29.19 8.68 -17.47
C ALA A 21 -30.07 7.96 -18.52
N PRO A 22 -31.41 7.92 -18.38
CA PRO A 22 -32.29 7.37 -19.42
C PRO A 22 -32.06 7.99 -20.80
N GLU A 23 -31.74 9.28 -20.82
CA GLU A 23 -31.45 10.09 -22.00
C GLU A 23 -30.02 9.92 -22.55
N SER A 24 -29.15 9.15 -21.86
CA SER A 24 -27.81 8.88 -22.35
C SER A 24 -27.86 8.08 -23.65
N THR A 25 -27.11 8.56 -24.64
CA THR A 25 -26.98 7.88 -25.93
C THR A 25 -26.18 6.59 -25.78
N ILE A 26 -26.36 5.64 -26.70
CA ILE A 26 -25.57 4.41 -26.70
C ILE A 26 -24.06 4.72 -26.89
N GLU A 27 -23.72 5.79 -27.61
CA GLU A 27 -22.33 6.27 -27.71
C GLU A 27 -21.74 6.66 -26.33
N GLU A 28 -22.46 7.48 -25.55
CA GLU A 28 -22.04 7.86 -24.21
C GLU A 28 -21.93 6.67 -23.26
N VAL A 29 -22.83 5.70 -23.40
CA VAL A 29 -22.80 4.44 -22.65
C VAL A 29 -21.53 3.67 -23.00
N LYS A 30 -21.22 3.51 -24.30
CA LYS A 30 -20.00 2.82 -24.76
C LYS A 30 -18.73 3.53 -24.27
N ASP A 31 -18.67 4.85 -24.32
CA ASP A 31 -17.55 5.65 -23.82
C ASP A 31 -17.35 5.50 -22.30
N LYS A 32 -18.45 5.45 -21.56
CA LYS A 32 -18.40 5.18 -20.12
C LYS A 32 -17.89 3.76 -19.84
N LEU A 33 -18.36 2.77 -20.58
CA LEU A 33 -17.92 1.39 -20.44
C LEU A 33 -16.47 1.18 -20.88
N HIS A 34 -15.99 1.93 -21.86
CA HIS A 34 -14.59 1.90 -22.30
C HIS A 34 -13.65 2.27 -21.15
N ARG A 35 -13.97 3.33 -20.40
CA ARG A 35 -13.17 3.75 -19.23
C ARG A 35 -13.13 2.70 -18.11
N MET A 36 -14.10 1.79 -18.07
CA MET A 36 -14.19 0.76 -17.03
C MET A 36 -13.62 -0.59 -17.47
N THR A 37 -13.81 -0.95 -18.74
CA THR A 37 -13.49 -2.28 -19.28
C THR A 37 -12.23 -2.29 -20.15
N GLY A 38 -11.79 -1.13 -20.65
CA GLY A 38 -10.65 -0.99 -21.54
C GLY A 38 -10.93 -1.30 -23.01
N THR A 39 -12.15 -1.68 -23.36
CA THR A 39 -12.54 -2.00 -24.75
C THR A 39 -12.99 -0.73 -25.46
N PRO A 40 -12.44 -0.35 -26.63
CA PRO A 40 -12.87 0.86 -27.36
C PRO A 40 -14.32 0.78 -27.87
N PRO A 41 -15.08 1.91 -27.93
CA PRO A 41 -16.50 1.93 -28.32
C PRO A 41 -16.84 1.24 -29.65
N HIS A 42 -15.94 1.29 -30.62
CA HIS A 42 -16.12 0.70 -31.95
C HIS A 42 -15.96 -0.82 -31.97
N PHE A 43 -15.30 -1.39 -30.95
CA PHE A 43 -15.18 -2.85 -30.77
C PHE A 43 -16.12 -3.40 -29.69
N GLN A 44 -16.97 -2.54 -29.10
CA GLN A 44 -17.99 -2.95 -28.14
C GLN A 44 -19.30 -3.28 -28.84
N GLU A 45 -19.78 -4.50 -28.63
CA GLU A 45 -21.18 -4.85 -28.89
C GLU A 45 -21.93 -4.94 -27.57
N LEU A 46 -22.94 -4.10 -27.42
CA LEU A 46 -23.77 -4.03 -26.23
C LEU A 46 -25.11 -4.71 -26.47
N VAL A 47 -25.48 -5.63 -25.58
CA VAL A 47 -26.79 -6.29 -25.57
C VAL A 47 -27.43 -6.04 -24.22
N LEU A 48 -28.60 -5.41 -24.21
CA LEU A 48 -29.45 -5.29 -23.04
C LEU A 48 -30.19 -6.61 -22.81
N ILE A 49 -29.95 -7.22 -21.66
CA ILE A 49 -30.56 -8.45 -21.18
C ILE A 49 -31.59 -8.06 -20.12
N LYS A 50 -32.84 -8.38 -20.41
CA LYS A 50 -33.98 -8.32 -19.48
C LYS A 50 -34.37 -9.73 -19.09
N SER A 51 -35.24 -9.86 -18.08
CA SER A 51 -35.72 -11.16 -17.58
C SER A 51 -36.28 -12.09 -18.68
N ASN A 52 -36.90 -11.52 -19.72
CA ASN A 52 -37.59 -12.28 -20.77
C ASN A 52 -37.11 -11.96 -22.21
N SER A 53 -36.14 -11.06 -22.39
CA SER A 53 -35.72 -10.62 -23.73
C SER A 53 -34.27 -10.16 -23.76
N GLN A 54 -33.66 -10.24 -24.95
CA GLN A 54 -32.35 -9.67 -25.23
C GLN A 54 -32.47 -8.74 -26.43
N GLN A 55 -31.95 -7.54 -26.30
CA GLN A 55 -32.03 -6.50 -27.32
C GLN A 55 -30.65 -5.90 -27.55
N ILE A 56 -30.21 -5.84 -28.81
CA ILE A 56 -28.94 -5.19 -29.17
C ILE A 56 -29.12 -3.68 -29.01
N LEU A 57 -28.21 -3.05 -28.28
CA LEU A 57 -28.20 -1.60 -28.10
C LEU A 57 -27.50 -0.94 -29.29
N GLY A 58 -28.31 -0.40 -30.21
CA GLY A 58 -27.88 0.37 -31.37
C GLY A 58 -29.06 0.87 -32.19
N PRO A 59 -28.89 1.92 -33.02
CA PRO A 59 -27.66 2.64 -33.37
C PRO A 59 -27.15 3.59 -32.26
N ASP A 60 -25.93 4.11 -32.41
CA ASP A 60 -25.24 4.95 -31.41
C ASP A 60 -26.03 6.21 -30.98
N ARG A 61 -26.90 6.70 -31.86
CA ARG A 61 -27.78 7.86 -31.63
C ARG A 61 -29.01 7.55 -30.77
N ALA A 62 -29.36 6.28 -30.60
CA ALA A 62 -30.48 5.89 -29.75
C ALA A 62 -30.12 6.09 -28.28
N THR A 63 -31.12 6.27 -27.43
CA THR A 63 -30.97 6.45 -25.98
C THR A 63 -31.33 5.16 -25.25
N LEU A 64 -30.86 4.99 -24.01
CA LEU A 64 -31.28 3.87 -23.16
C LEU A 64 -32.80 3.84 -22.93
N GLY A 65 -33.44 5.01 -22.91
CA GLY A 65 -34.89 5.15 -22.83
C GLY A 65 -35.64 4.52 -24.01
N ASP A 66 -35.08 4.59 -25.23
CA ASP A 66 -35.70 4.00 -26.43
C ASP A 66 -35.78 2.47 -26.36
N PHE A 67 -34.90 1.85 -25.57
CA PHE A 67 -34.90 0.40 -25.30
C PHE A 67 -35.68 0.03 -24.04
N PHE A 68 -36.38 0.97 -23.42
CA PHE A 68 -37.12 0.80 -22.16
C PHE A 68 -36.25 0.16 -21.05
N ALA A 69 -34.99 0.58 -20.93
CA ALA A 69 -34.08 0.03 -19.94
C ALA A 69 -34.55 0.40 -18.52
N GLU A 70 -34.65 -0.59 -17.63
CA GLU A 70 -35.09 -0.43 -16.25
C GLU A 70 -33.95 -0.67 -15.25
N THR A 71 -34.13 -0.17 -14.03
CA THR A 71 -33.13 -0.41 -12.97
C THR A 71 -33.10 -1.88 -12.59
N GLY A 72 -31.92 -2.49 -12.64
CA GLY A 72 -31.71 -3.92 -12.42
C GLY A 72 -31.43 -4.73 -13.68
N ASP A 73 -31.69 -4.17 -14.87
CA ASP A 73 -31.34 -4.81 -16.15
C ASP A 73 -29.82 -4.97 -16.30
N GLU A 74 -29.40 -5.94 -17.12
CA GLU A 74 -28.00 -6.26 -17.38
C GLU A 74 -27.59 -5.89 -18.80
N ILE A 75 -26.46 -5.19 -18.96
CA ILE A 75 -25.81 -4.98 -20.25
C ILE A 75 -24.67 -6.01 -20.38
N SER A 76 -24.79 -6.89 -21.37
CA SER A 76 -23.72 -7.77 -21.80
C SER A 76 -22.87 -7.08 -22.87
N LEU A 77 -21.61 -6.82 -22.55
CA LEU A 77 -20.60 -6.25 -23.44
C LEU A 77 -19.76 -7.38 -24.04
N THR A 78 -19.84 -7.55 -25.36
CA THR A 78 -18.98 -8.45 -26.13
C THR A 78 -17.85 -7.65 -26.76
N ASP A 79 -16.61 -7.93 -26.34
CA ASP A 79 -15.40 -7.35 -26.94
C ASP A 79 -15.02 -8.12 -28.21
N ARG A 80 -15.03 -7.43 -29.35
CA ARG A 80 -14.60 -7.95 -30.66
C ARG A 80 -13.21 -7.48 -31.09
N ASN A 81 -12.45 -6.83 -30.22
CA ASN A 81 -11.12 -6.31 -30.52
C ASN A 81 -10.11 -7.48 -30.69
N PRO A 82 -9.48 -7.66 -31.87
CA PRO A 82 -8.45 -8.67 -32.09
C PRO A 82 -7.21 -8.48 -31.21
N HIS A 83 -6.94 -7.24 -30.77
CA HIS A 83 -5.82 -6.85 -29.92
C HIS A 83 -6.27 -6.50 -28.49
N SER A 84 -7.36 -7.10 -28.01
CA SER A 84 -7.83 -6.88 -26.65
C SER A 84 -6.76 -7.24 -25.62
N LEU A 85 -6.51 -6.34 -24.66
CA LEU A 85 -5.58 -6.56 -23.55
C LEU A 85 -5.95 -7.79 -22.72
N PHE A 86 -7.22 -8.17 -22.71
CA PHE A 86 -7.73 -9.34 -21.98
C PHE A 86 -8.14 -10.49 -22.92
N GLY A 87 -7.73 -10.40 -24.18
CA GLY A 87 -8.00 -11.36 -25.24
C GLY A 87 -7.32 -12.72 -25.03
N PRO A 88 -7.53 -13.67 -25.96
CA PRO A 88 -7.04 -15.04 -25.84
C PRO A 88 -5.51 -15.10 -25.67
N ALA A 89 -4.77 -14.24 -26.37
CA ALA A 89 -3.31 -14.15 -26.26
C ALA A 89 -2.85 -13.79 -24.83
N PHE A 90 -3.52 -12.84 -24.18
CA PHE A 90 -3.21 -12.49 -22.78
C PHE A 90 -3.58 -13.62 -21.82
N GLN A 91 -4.73 -14.27 -22.03
CA GLN A 91 -5.13 -15.40 -21.19
C GLN A 91 -4.18 -16.59 -21.31
N GLU A 92 -3.67 -16.84 -22.51
CA GLU A 92 -2.66 -17.87 -22.76
C GLU A 92 -1.30 -17.50 -22.15
N ALA A 93 -0.85 -16.26 -22.35
CA ALA A 93 0.35 -15.73 -21.71
C ALA A 93 0.26 -15.80 -20.17
N LYS A 94 -0.90 -15.50 -19.58
CA LYS A 94 -1.14 -15.59 -18.14
C LYS A 94 -1.07 -17.04 -17.62
N LYS A 95 -1.56 -18.01 -18.39
CA LYS A 95 -1.43 -19.45 -18.03
C LYS A 95 0.02 -19.90 -18.05
N ASN A 96 0.80 -19.39 -19.00
CA ASN A 96 2.21 -19.70 -19.16
C ASN A 96 3.12 -18.79 -18.31
N TYR A 97 2.55 -17.82 -17.60
CA TYR A 97 3.30 -16.90 -16.75
C TYR A 97 3.79 -17.65 -15.51
N VAL A 98 5.08 -17.96 -15.52
CA VAL A 98 5.80 -18.40 -14.34
C VAL A 98 6.30 -17.14 -13.64
N ALA A 99 5.76 -16.85 -12.46
CA ALA A 99 6.30 -15.78 -11.64
C ALA A 99 7.81 -16.02 -11.47
N PRO A 100 8.67 -15.01 -11.72
CA PRO A 100 10.11 -15.19 -11.56
C PRO A 100 10.36 -15.70 -10.15
N VAL A 101 10.90 -16.92 -10.08
CA VAL A 101 11.13 -17.63 -8.83
C VAL A 101 12.15 -16.81 -8.04
N ALA A 102 11.80 -16.42 -6.82
CA ALA A 102 12.63 -15.69 -5.87
C ALA A 102 13.79 -16.55 -5.29
N ASP A 103 14.32 -17.47 -6.09
CA ASP A 103 15.42 -18.32 -5.70
C ASP A 103 16.71 -17.61 -6.08
N GLU A 104 17.42 -17.12 -5.06
CA GLU A 104 18.69 -16.39 -5.20
C GLU A 104 19.69 -17.16 -6.06
N ALA A 105 19.69 -18.50 -5.99
CA ALA A 105 20.60 -19.34 -6.75
C ALA A 105 20.38 -19.23 -8.27
N LYS A 106 19.12 -19.13 -8.71
CA LYS A 106 18.80 -18.94 -10.13
C LYS A 106 19.08 -17.52 -10.58
N TYR A 107 18.85 -16.53 -9.73
CA TYR A 107 19.11 -15.12 -10.05
C TYR A 107 20.61 -14.84 -10.24
N LEU A 108 21.47 -15.49 -9.44
CA LEU A 108 22.93 -15.41 -9.57
C LEU A 108 23.45 -15.99 -10.90
N GLN A 109 22.73 -16.93 -11.49
CA GLN A 109 23.09 -17.54 -12.78
C GLN A 109 22.68 -16.70 -13.99
N LEU A 110 21.87 -15.65 -13.81
CA LEU A 110 21.44 -14.78 -14.91
C LEU A 110 22.60 -13.89 -15.38
N GLU A 111 22.88 -13.93 -16.68
CA GLU A 111 23.79 -13.01 -17.33
C GLU A 111 23.23 -11.59 -17.37
N GLY A 112 24.07 -10.60 -17.06
CA GLY A 112 23.64 -9.20 -16.99
C GLY A 112 22.80 -8.88 -15.76
N SER A 113 22.81 -9.75 -14.74
CA SER A 113 22.13 -9.49 -13.47
C SER A 113 22.74 -8.30 -12.72
N VAL A 114 21.94 -7.70 -11.85
CA VAL A 114 22.37 -6.59 -11.00
C VAL A 114 23.57 -6.99 -10.12
N TYR A 115 23.64 -8.23 -9.62
CA TYR A 115 24.77 -8.73 -8.86
C TYR A 115 26.07 -8.73 -9.66
N GLN A 116 26.06 -9.30 -10.88
CA GLN A 116 27.23 -9.29 -11.76
C GLN A 116 27.69 -7.87 -12.08
N GLN A 117 26.75 -6.94 -12.29
CA GLN A 117 27.06 -5.53 -12.53
C GLN A 117 27.69 -4.87 -11.30
N ILE A 118 27.18 -5.15 -10.10
CA ILE A 118 27.75 -4.64 -8.84
C ILE A 118 29.17 -5.20 -8.62
N GLU A 119 29.39 -6.50 -8.84
CA GLU A 119 30.72 -7.13 -8.73
C GLU A 119 31.72 -6.53 -9.73
N TRP A 120 31.29 -6.32 -10.97
CA TRP A 120 32.12 -5.67 -11.98
C TRP A 120 32.49 -4.24 -11.56
N LYS A 121 31.52 -3.46 -11.03
CA LYS A 121 31.78 -2.11 -10.51
C LYS A 121 32.72 -2.12 -9.32
N LEU A 122 32.56 -3.07 -8.39
CA LEU A 122 33.45 -3.23 -7.23
C LEU A 122 34.89 -3.52 -7.63
N LYS A 123 35.11 -4.26 -8.73
CA LYS A 123 36.45 -4.59 -9.24
C LYS A 123 37.08 -3.45 -10.03
N ASN A 124 36.30 -2.78 -10.88
CA ASN A 124 36.83 -1.85 -11.88
C ASN A 124 36.77 -0.38 -11.45
N ASP A 125 35.86 -0.01 -10.55
CA ASP A 125 35.67 1.37 -10.10
C ASP A 125 36.02 1.52 -8.61
N LYS A 126 37.18 2.14 -8.34
CA LYS A 126 37.66 2.40 -6.98
C LYS A 126 36.72 3.34 -6.22
N ALA A 127 36.15 4.35 -6.87
CA ALA A 127 35.26 5.31 -6.20
C ALA A 127 33.95 4.64 -5.78
N PHE A 128 33.38 3.81 -6.67
CA PHE A 128 32.21 2.99 -6.34
C PHE A 128 32.51 2.03 -5.18
N ARG A 129 33.67 1.37 -5.22
CA ARG A 129 34.09 0.43 -4.16
C ARG A 129 34.22 1.12 -2.80
N ASP A 130 34.91 2.26 -2.75
CA ASP A 130 35.12 3.01 -1.51
C ASP A 130 33.77 3.51 -0.95
N HIS A 131 32.87 4.02 -1.80
CA HIS A 131 31.52 4.40 -1.41
C HIS A 131 30.68 3.20 -0.91
N TYR A 132 30.74 2.08 -1.60
CA TYR A 132 30.00 0.86 -1.25
C TYR A 132 30.40 0.35 0.14
N TYR A 133 31.70 0.23 0.41
CA TYR A 133 32.18 -0.21 1.73
C TYR A 133 31.99 0.84 2.83
N ALA A 134 32.08 2.14 2.51
CA ALA A 134 31.76 3.20 3.47
C ALA A 134 30.31 3.10 3.94
N LYS A 135 29.36 2.84 3.04
CA LYS A 135 27.94 2.64 3.38
C LYS A 135 27.70 1.38 4.21
N ILE A 136 28.42 0.29 3.96
CA ILE A 136 28.35 -0.92 4.79
C ILE A 136 28.86 -0.63 6.20
N LYS A 137 30.02 0.04 6.29
CA LYS A 137 30.61 0.38 7.58
C LYS A 137 29.71 1.31 8.40
N GLU A 138 29.14 2.34 7.76
CA GLU A 138 28.17 3.24 8.39
C GLU A 138 26.98 2.47 8.99
N ARG A 139 26.41 1.50 8.25
CA ARG A 139 25.32 0.66 8.77
C ARG A 139 25.74 -0.24 9.93
N GLN A 140 26.96 -0.76 9.91
CA GLN A 140 27.51 -1.56 11.01
C GLN A 140 27.76 -0.68 12.25
N ASP A 141 28.31 0.51 12.06
CA ASP A 141 28.57 1.46 13.15
C ASP A 141 27.26 1.92 13.81
N VAL A 142 26.19 2.15 13.04
CA VAL A 142 24.85 2.44 13.57
C VAL A 142 24.30 1.24 14.36
N GLN A 143 24.34 0.03 13.80
CA GLN A 143 23.86 -1.17 14.50
C GLN A 143 24.64 -1.45 15.80
N MET A 144 25.96 -1.28 15.78
CA MET A 144 26.79 -1.43 16.97
C MET A 144 26.42 -0.40 18.04
N LYS A 145 26.19 0.86 17.65
CA LYS A 145 25.72 1.91 18.58
C LYS A 145 24.34 1.60 19.15
N GLU A 146 23.39 1.18 18.32
CA GLU A 146 22.05 0.77 18.76
C GLU A 146 22.14 -0.38 19.77
N PHE A 147 22.99 -1.38 19.50
CA PHE A 147 23.19 -2.52 20.39
C PHE A 147 23.87 -2.12 21.71
N GLU A 148 24.87 -1.25 21.68
CA GLU A 148 25.51 -0.70 22.87
C GLU A 148 24.54 0.12 23.72
N LEU A 149 23.66 0.90 23.09
CA LEU A 149 22.59 1.62 23.79
C LEU A 149 21.60 0.64 24.40
N ALA A 150 21.17 -0.37 23.65
CA ALA A 150 20.24 -1.39 24.12
C ALA A 150 20.79 -2.16 25.32
N ALA A 151 22.10 -2.44 25.35
CA ALA A 151 22.76 -3.10 26.48
C ALA A 151 22.83 -2.23 27.75
N LYS A 152 22.88 -0.90 27.60
CA LYS A 152 22.85 0.05 28.73
C LYS A 152 21.44 0.32 29.24
N THR A 153 20.44 0.12 28.39
CA THR A 153 19.04 0.42 28.67
C THR A 153 18.36 -0.77 29.32
N LYS A 154 17.52 -0.50 30.32
CA LYS A 154 16.68 -1.53 30.95
C LYS A 154 15.20 -1.15 30.84
N VAL A 155 14.37 -2.19 30.82
CA VAL A 155 12.92 -2.02 30.96
C VAL A 155 12.65 -1.43 32.35
N GLY A 156 11.94 -0.31 32.40
CA GLY A 156 11.68 0.48 33.61
C GLY A 156 12.48 1.78 33.70
N ASP A 157 13.49 2.00 32.84
CA ASP A 157 14.26 3.25 32.85
C ASP A 157 13.40 4.44 32.39
N ARG A 158 13.69 5.60 32.99
CA ARG A 158 13.10 6.89 32.58
C ARG A 158 13.81 7.39 31.33
N CYS A 159 13.02 7.90 30.40
CA CYS A 159 13.52 8.38 29.12
C CYS A 159 12.81 9.65 28.69
N GLN A 160 13.53 10.43 27.90
CA GLN A 160 13.01 11.59 27.21
C GLN A 160 13.11 11.35 25.71
N ILE A 161 12.01 11.62 24.99
CA ILE A 161 11.98 11.61 23.53
C ILE A 161 12.07 13.03 22.97
N VAL A 162 12.33 13.11 21.67
CA VAL A 162 12.25 14.38 20.91
C VAL A 162 10.93 15.10 21.19
N GLY A 163 11.03 16.39 21.55
CA GLY A 163 9.89 17.21 21.97
C GLY A 163 9.65 17.30 23.48
N LYS A 164 10.65 16.97 24.31
CA LYS A 164 10.60 17.05 25.80
C LYS A 164 9.55 16.17 26.47
N ARG A 165 8.94 15.23 25.74
CA ARG A 165 8.00 14.28 26.31
C ARG A 165 8.78 13.24 27.10
N ARG A 166 8.30 12.94 28.30
CA ARG A 166 8.92 11.99 29.23
C ARG A 166 8.06 10.74 29.32
N GLY A 167 8.73 9.62 29.59
CA GLY A 167 8.06 8.36 29.77
C GLY A 167 8.97 7.29 30.34
N THR A 168 8.40 6.10 30.46
CA THR A 168 9.05 4.92 31.02
C THR A 168 9.15 3.84 29.97
N ILE A 169 10.33 3.24 29.85
CA ILE A 169 10.56 2.16 28.89
C ILE A 169 9.84 0.89 29.36
N LYS A 170 8.99 0.32 28.50
CA LYS A 170 8.25 -0.92 28.77
C LYS A 170 8.65 -2.08 27.86
N PHE A 171 9.24 -1.80 26.70
CA PHE A 171 9.65 -2.82 25.75
C PHE A 171 10.94 -2.42 25.04
N ILE A 172 11.82 -3.39 24.76
CA ILE A 172 13.04 -3.20 23.96
C ILE A 172 13.14 -4.41 23.04
N GLY A 173 13.17 -4.19 21.72
CA GLY A 173 13.27 -5.27 20.75
C GLY A 173 13.08 -4.82 19.29
N ASP A 174 13.25 -5.76 18.37
CA ASP A 174 12.99 -5.56 16.95
C ASP A 174 11.49 -5.65 16.63
N ILE A 175 10.96 -4.69 15.87
CA ILE A 175 9.56 -4.64 15.47
C ILE A 175 9.48 -4.75 13.95
N LYS A 176 9.01 -5.91 13.46
CA LYS A 176 8.90 -6.22 12.03
C LYS A 176 8.11 -5.17 11.24
N ASP A 177 7.05 -4.63 11.83
CA ASP A 177 6.18 -3.62 11.21
C ASP A 177 6.82 -2.22 11.11
N LYS A 178 7.82 -1.91 11.93
CA LYS A 178 8.47 -0.59 11.95
C LYS A 178 9.78 -0.54 11.17
N GLY A 179 10.41 -1.69 10.93
CA GLY A 179 11.57 -1.82 10.06
C GLY A 179 12.79 -2.44 10.74
N GLN A 180 13.95 -2.34 10.09
CA GLN A 180 15.22 -2.83 10.63
C GLN A 180 15.74 -1.86 11.69
N GLY A 181 16.13 -2.37 12.87
CA GLY A 181 16.65 -1.58 13.99
C GLY A 181 16.08 -2.04 15.33
N ILE A 182 16.67 -1.56 16.43
CA ILE A 182 16.17 -1.81 17.79
C ILE A 182 15.17 -0.72 18.17
N TYR A 183 13.96 -1.12 18.50
CA TYR A 183 12.88 -0.24 18.92
C TYR A 183 12.64 -0.34 20.41
N VAL A 184 12.24 0.79 20.98
CA VAL A 184 11.88 0.93 22.38
C VAL A 184 10.41 1.34 22.46
N GLY A 185 9.62 0.54 23.18
CA GLY A 185 8.24 0.87 23.53
C GLY A 185 8.23 1.68 24.83
N ILE A 186 7.69 2.88 24.76
CA ILE A 186 7.68 3.86 25.85
C ILE A 186 6.24 4.13 26.26
N GLN A 187 5.98 4.07 27.56
CA GLN A 187 4.79 4.61 28.19
C GLN A 187 5.03 6.07 28.55
N LEU A 188 4.42 7.00 27.84
CA LEU A 188 4.48 8.43 28.15
C LEU A 188 3.70 8.74 29.44
N ASP A 189 4.07 9.81 30.11
CA ASP A 189 3.32 10.32 31.27
C ASP A 189 2.11 11.17 30.81
N GLU A 190 2.22 11.79 29.64
CA GLU A 190 1.17 12.61 29.02
C GLU A 190 0.43 11.82 27.92
N PRO A 191 -0.87 12.10 27.66
CA PRO A 191 -1.68 11.41 26.66
C PRO A 191 -1.36 11.86 25.21
N LEU A 192 -0.08 11.83 24.85
CA LEU A 192 0.49 12.25 23.56
C LEU A 192 1.07 11.07 22.77
N GLY A 193 0.74 9.84 23.18
CA GLY A 193 1.13 8.60 22.51
C GLY A 193 0.19 8.27 21.35
N ASP A 194 0.73 7.51 20.39
CA ASP A 194 0.05 7.13 19.17
C ASP A 194 -0.53 5.71 19.23
N CYS A 195 -0.13 4.88 20.19
CA CYS A 195 -0.55 3.49 20.32
C CYS A 195 -1.01 3.10 21.73
N GLU A 196 -1.70 1.96 21.82
CA GLU A 196 -2.16 1.32 23.07
C GLU A 196 -1.27 0.12 23.43
N GLY A 197 0.01 0.14 23.03
CA GLY A 197 0.99 -0.90 23.33
C GLY A 197 1.04 -2.08 22.35
N ASP A 198 0.16 -2.15 21.34
CA ASP A 198 0.15 -3.09 20.20
C ASP A 198 0.58 -4.53 20.51
N GLY A 199 0.22 -5.05 21.70
CA GLY A 199 0.56 -6.41 22.16
C GLY A 199 1.99 -6.62 22.68
N PHE A 200 2.82 -5.57 22.73
CA PHE A 200 4.18 -5.61 23.29
C PHE A 200 4.23 -5.23 24.77
N PHE A 201 3.37 -4.30 25.20
CA PHE A 201 3.26 -3.87 26.60
C PHE A 201 1.84 -3.36 26.92
N GLU A 202 1.46 -3.36 28.20
CA GLU A 202 0.14 -2.89 28.65
C GLU A 202 0.19 -1.38 28.95
N CYS A 203 -0.63 -0.58 28.26
CA CYS A 203 -0.71 0.87 28.45
C CYS A 203 -2.11 1.46 28.21
N PRO A 204 -2.44 2.59 28.86
CA PRO A 204 -3.69 3.30 28.59
C PRO A 204 -3.73 3.90 27.17
N ARG A 205 -4.94 4.15 26.68
CA ARG A 205 -5.16 4.69 25.33
C ARG A 205 -4.44 6.02 25.13
N LYS A 206 -3.61 6.12 24.08
CA LYS A 206 -2.78 7.31 23.75
C LYS A 206 -1.62 7.58 24.71
N PHE A 207 -1.14 6.57 25.44
CA PHE A 207 0.07 6.70 26.27
C PHE A 207 1.25 5.90 25.72
N GLY A 208 1.04 4.98 24.78
CA GLY A 208 2.12 4.20 24.16
C GLY A 208 2.73 4.92 22.96
N THR A 209 4.04 4.81 22.80
CA THR A 209 4.74 5.16 21.55
C THR A 209 5.96 4.26 21.32
N PHE A 210 6.39 4.13 20.07
CA PHE A 210 7.58 3.37 19.68
C PHE A 210 8.57 4.28 18.97
N PHE A 211 9.82 4.29 19.44
CA PHE A 211 10.93 5.03 18.83
C PHE A 211 12.12 4.10 18.59
N ASN A 212 12.99 4.46 17.64
CA ASN A 212 14.29 3.82 17.53
C ASN A 212 15.11 4.21 18.77
N ILE A 213 15.86 3.27 19.33
CA ILE A 213 16.67 3.52 20.53
C ILE A 213 17.66 4.68 20.36
N SER A 214 18.11 4.96 19.14
CA SER A 214 18.98 6.09 18.80
C SER A 214 18.33 7.47 18.99
N GLU A 215 17.00 7.53 19.03
CA GLU A 215 16.21 8.77 19.18
C GLU A 215 15.72 9.00 20.63
N VAL A 216 16.10 8.11 21.55
CA VAL A 216 15.65 8.11 22.94
C VAL A 216 16.82 8.45 23.85
N GLU A 217 16.66 9.50 24.67
CA GLU A 217 17.64 9.87 25.70
C GLU A 217 17.24 9.23 27.03
N ILE A 218 18.04 8.29 27.51
CA ILE A 218 17.85 7.62 28.80
C ILE A 218 18.60 8.42 29.87
N GLY A 219 17.90 8.80 30.93
CA GLY A 219 18.46 9.63 31.99
C GLY A 219 17.52 9.72 33.19
N ASP A 220 18.02 10.36 34.24
CA ASP A 220 17.24 10.63 35.44
C ASP A 220 16.29 11.82 35.20
N PHE A 221 15.18 11.54 34.52
CA PHE A 221 14.12 12.48 34.25
C PHE A 221 12.94 12.19 35.20
N PRO A 222 12.96 12.76 36.42
CA PRO A 222 11.82 12.64 37.33
C PRO A 222 10.56 13.22 36.67
N GLU A 223 9.41 12.70 37.07
CA GLU A 223 8.12 13.28 36.69
C GLU A 223 8.14 14.76 37.06
N LEU A 224 7.73 15.63 36.13
CA LEU A 224 7.45 17.01 36.48
C LEU A 224 6.26 16.95 37.43
N ALA A 225 6.50 17.10 38.72
CA ALA A 225 5.44 17.36 39.67
C ALA A 225 4.66 18.56 39.14
N PHE A 226 3.39 18.33 38.79
CA PHE A 226 2.42 19.39 38.62
C PHE A 226 2.18 20.01 40.00
N ASP A 227 3.11 20.85 40.47
CA ASP A 227 2.86 21.74 41.60
C ASP A 227 3.56 23.08 41.34
N ASP A 228 2.73 24.12 41.40
CA ASP A 228 3.04 25.56 41.48
C ASP A 228 3.47 26.32 40.20
N GLU A 229 2.57 26.47 39.22
CA GLU A 229 2.27 27.84 38.76
C GLU A 229 1.08 28.36 39.57
N SER A 230 1.40 28.79 40.79
CA SER A 230 0.61 29.81 41.48
C SER A 230 0.60 31.04 40.58
N ASP A 231 -0.55 31.25 39.94
CA ASP A 231 -0.95 32.49 39.28
C ASP A 231 -0.83 33.63 40.30
N SER A 232 0.37 34.21 40.37
CA SER A 232 0.70 35.36 41.19
C SER A 232 1.47 36.35 40.34
N GLU A 233 0.79 37.48 40.12
CA GLU A 233 1.23 38.74 39.52
C GLU A 233 1.16 38.83 37.98
N LEU A 234 0.03 39.36 37.48
CA LEU A 234 -0.06 40.77 37.05
C LEU A 234 -1.51 41.28 37.00
#